data_AF-A0A2E5D2F7-F1
#
_entry.id   AF-A0A2E5D2F7-F1
#
_cell.length_a   1.000
_cell.length_b   1.000
_cell.length_c   1.000
_cell.angle_alpha   90.00
_cell.angle_beta   90.00
_cell.angle_gamma   90.00
#
_symmetry.space_group_name_H-M   'P 1'
#
loop_
_entity.id
_entity.type
_entity.pdbx_description
1 polymer ?
#
loop_
_entity_poly.entity_id
_entity_poly.type
_entity_poly.pdbx_seq_one_letter_code
_entity_poly.pdbx_strand_id
1 'polypeptide(L)' 'MADREDKNPENVEGKFYVDSMCIDCDLCRETAPDNFTREEDEGYSYVYKQPENQQEEELCREAMEGCPVEAIGDGTDD' A
#
# COMPACT_ATOMS: atom_id res chain seq x y z
N MET A 1 2.25 2.06 -12.49
CA MET A 1 2.96 1.04 -11.69
C MET A 1 3.78 1.75 -10.63
N ALA A 2 3.72 1.24 -9.40
CA ALA A 2 4.34 1.86 -8.25
C ALA A 2 5.88 1.87 -8.37
N ASP A 3 6.52 2.94 -7.92
CA ASP A 3 7.97 3.07 -7.93
C ASP A 3 8.56 2.74 -6.54
N ARG A 4 9.41 1.70 -6.50
CA ARG A 4 10.04 1.24 -5.26
C ARG A 4 11.06 2.23 -4.71
N GLU A 5 11.65 3.06 -5.56
CA GLU A 5 12.59 4.11 -5.14
C GLU A 5 11.85 5.32 -4.54
N ASP A 6 10.56 5.46 -4.80
CA ASP A 6 9.72 6.59 -4.38
C ASP A 6 8.64 6.19 -3.34
N LYS A 7 8.91 5.14 -2.56
CA LYS A 7 8.02 4.68 -1.49
C LYS A 7 7.89 5.71 -0.36
N ASN A 8 6.68 5.86 0.19
CA ASN A 8 6.46 6.73 1.36
C ASN A 8 7.31 6.25 2.57
N PRO A 9 7.89 7.17 3.35
CA PRO A 9 8.84 6.81 4.41
C PRO A 9 8.23 5.99 5.56
N GLU A 10 6.92 6.07 5.77
CA GLU A 10 6.17 5.39 6.84
C GLU A 10 5.91 3.91 6.54
N ASN A 11 6.13 3.49 5.29
CA ASN A 11 5.99 2.08 4.92
C ASN A 11 6.94 1.22 5.78
N VAL A 12 6.40 0.22 6.44
CA VAL A 12 7.23 -0.82 7.07
C VAL A 12 7.96 -1.63 6.01
N GLU A 13 9.18 -2.06 6.32
CA GLU A 13 9.98 -2.89 5.39
C GLU A 13 9.24 -4.19 5.04
N GLY A 14 9.21 -4.52 3.75
CA GLY A 14 8.64 -5.78 3.30
C GLY A 14 8.26 -5.79 1.83
N LYS A 15 7.27 -6.64 1.53
CA LYS A 15 6.82 -6.95 0.17
C LYS A 15 5.96 -5.82 -0.39
N PHE A 16 4.90 -5.46 0.32
CA PHE A 16 3.98 -4.41 -0.11
C PHE A 16 4.48 -3.03 0.31
N TYR A 17 4.28 -2.04 -0.54
CA TYR A 17 4.59 -0.64 -0.26
C TYR A 17 3.61 0.28 -0.99
N VAL A 18 3.46 1.50 -0.49
CA VAL A 18 2.77 2.60 -1.18
C VAL A 18 3.79 3.67 -1.56
N ASP A 19 3.75 4.16 -2.78
CA ASP A 19 4.60 5.24 -3.25
C ASP A 19 3.96 6.63 -3.16
N SER A 20 4.73 7.65 -3.54
CA SER A 20 4.32 9.05 -3.49
C SER A 20 3.17 9.40 -4.45
N MET A 21 2.80 8.51 -5.38
CA MET A 21 1.66 8.70 -6.29
C MET A 21 0.32 8.51 -5.57
N CYS A 22 0.31 8.09 -4.31
CA CYS A 22 -0.91 7.95 -3.51
C CYS A 22 -1.71 9.26 -3.48
N ILE A 23 -2.99 9.16 -3.79
CA ILE A 23 -3.92 10.31 -3.82
C ILE A 23 -4.93 10.30 -2.65
N ASP A 24 -4.68 9.49 -1.62
CA ASP A 24 -5.55 9.37 -0.43
C ASP A 24 -7.03 9.09 -0.77
N CYS A 25 -7.27 8.12 -1.66
CA CYS A 25 -8.62 7.72 -2.07
C CYS A 25 -9.33 6.75 -1.13
N ASP A 26 -8.69 6.40 0.00
CA ASP A 26 -9.15 5.50 1.06
C ASP A 26 -9.35 4.02 0.70
N LEU A 27 -9.46 3.67 -0.58
CA LEU A 27 -9.80 2.31 -1.02
C LEU A 27 -8.93 1.21 -0.41
N CYS A 28 -7.60 1.40 -0.36
CA CYS A 28 -6.69 0.41 0.23
C CYS A 28 -6.94 0.16 1.73
N ARG A 29 -7.38 1.19 2.46
CA ARG A 29 -7.70 1.09 3.89
C ARG A 29 -9.09 0.48 4.12
N GLU A 30 -9.99 0.60 3.16
CA GLU A 30 -11.28 -0.10 3.19
C GLU A 30 -11.11 -1.60 2.86
N THR A 31 -10.26 -1.92 1.87
CA THR A 31 -10.00 -3.30 1.42
C THR A 31 -9.11 -4.07 2.40
N ALA A 32 -8.03 -3.47 2.89
CA ALA A 32 -7.03 -4.11 3.74
C ALA A 32 -6.69 -3.24 4.97
N PRO A 33 -7.68 -2.98 5.86
CA PRO A 33 -7.51 -2.09 7.02
C PRO A 33 -6.44 -2.57 8.01
N ASP A 34 -6.15 -3.87 8.05
CA ASP A 34 -5.14 -4.45 8.93
C ASP A 34 -3.70 -4.24 8.44
N ASN A 35 -3.52 -3.71 7.22
CA ASN A 35 -2.23 -3.56 6.56
C ASN A 35 -1.93 -2.12 6.11
N PHE A 36 -2.97 -1.36 5.72
CA PHE A 36 -2.84 0.02 5.26
C PHE A 36 -3.44 1.01 6.26
N THR A 37 -2.73 2.09 6.51
CA THR A 37 -3.21 3.21 7.32
C THR A 37 -2.87 4.52 6.62
N ARG A 38 -3.31 5.63 7.21
CA ARG A 38 -3.12 6.98 6.69
C ARG A 38 -2.05 7.72 7.47
N GLU A 39 -1.23 8.47 6.75
CA GLU A 39 -0.43 9.55 7.29
C GLU A 39 -1.33 10.80 7.41
N GLU A 40 -1.44 11.37 8.62
CA GLU A 40 -2.46 12.36 8.94
C GLU A 40 -2.10 13.80 8.52
N ASP A 41 -0.81 14.14 8.46
CA ASP A 41 -0.34 15.51 8.21
C ASP A 41 -0.27 15.85 6.70
N GLU A 42 0.33 14.97 5.89
CA GLU A 42 0.56 15.14 4.45
C GLU A 42 -0.55 14.51 3.60
N GLY A 43 -1.27 13.53 4.15
CA GLY A 43 -2.46 12.96 3.51
C GLY A 43 -2.15 11.98 2.38
N TYR A 44 -1.61 10.82 2.76
CA TYR A 44 -1.46 9.64 1.90
C TYR A 44 -1.61 8.37 2.71
N SER A 45 -1.73 7.23 2.03
CA SER A 45 -1.73 5.91 2.67
C SER A 45 -0.35 5.27 2.63
N TYR A 46 -0.09 4.39 3.58
CA TYR A 46 1.15 3.60 3.65
C TYR A 46 0.87 2.23 4.26
N VAL A 47 1.77 1.27 3.99
CA VAL A 47 1.73 -0.06 4.62
C VAL A 47 2.31 0.05 6.03
N TYR A 48 1.47 -0.05 7.06
CA TYR A 48 1.94 -0.03 8.46
C TYR A 48 2.21 -1.43 9.01
N LYS A 49 1.70 -2.46 8.33
CA LYS A 49 1.89 -3.87 8.69
C LYS A 49 1.93 -4.73 7.42
N GLN A 50 2.99 -5.50 7.23
CA GLN A 50 3.04 -6.49 6.16
C GLN A 50 2.05 -7.64 6.45
N PRO A 51 1.49 -8.29 5.42
CA PRO A 51 0.60 -9.42 5.62
C PRO A 51 1.32 -10.59 6.31
N GLU A 52 0.72 -11.10 7.39
CA GLU A 52 1.27 -12.22 8.17
C GLU A 52 0.62 -13.57 7.84
N ASN A 53 -0.44 -13.56 7.04
CA ASN A 53 -1.20 -14.74 6.66
C ASN A 53 -1.77 -14.60 5.24
N GLN A 54 -2.30 -15.71 4.71
CA GLN A 54 -2.81 -15.76 3.33
C GLN A 54 -3.98 -14.80 3.10
N GLN A 55 -4.86 -14.63 4.09
CA GLN A 55 -6.01 -13.73 3.97
C GLN A 55 -5.57 -12.27 3.86
N GLU A 56 -4.66 -11.82 4.72
CA GLU A 56 -4.07 -10.47 4.62
C GLU A 56 -3.33 -10.28 3.29
N GLU A 57 -2.63 -11.31 2.80
CA GLU A 57 -1.92 -11.24 1.51
C GLU A 57 -2.89 -11.10 0.32
N GLU A 58 -4.02 -11.79 0.35
CA GLU A 58 -5.08 -11.66 -0.66
C GLU A 58 -5.70 -10.26 -0.62
N LEU A 59 -6.02 -9.72 0.56
CA LEU A 59 -6.56 -8.37 0.69
C LEU A 59 -5.55 -7.29 0.26
N CYS A 60 -4.26 -7.45 0.57
CA CYS A 60 -3.21 -6.53 0.11
C CYS A 60 -3.08 -6.54 -1.42
N ARG A 61 -3.20 -7.72 -2.07
CA ARG A 61 -3.23 -7.80 -3.53
C ARG A 61 -4.48 -7.16 -4.11
N GLU A 62 -5.65 -7.40 -3.51
CA GLU A 62 -6.89 -6.75 -3.95
C GLU A 62 -6.80 -5.21 -3.84
N ALA A 63 -6.25 -4.70 -2.74
CA ALA A 63 -6.00 -3.27 -2.57
C ALA A 63 -5.04 -2.73 -3.63
N MET A 64 -3.99 -3.49 -3.96
CA MET A 64 -3.02 -3.14 -4.99
C MET A 64 -3.66 -3.07 -6.39
N GLU A 65 -4.39 -4.11 -6.78
CA GLU A 65 -5.11 -4.18 -8.06
C GLU A 65 -6.24 -3.13 -8.16
N GLY A 66 -6.84 -2.77 -7.02
CA GLY A 66 -7.88 -1.76 -6.94
C GLY A 66 -7.37 -0.32 -6.95
N CYS A 67 -6.07 -0.07 -6.73
CA CYS A 67 -5.54 1.27 -6.58
C CYS A 67 -5.73 2.09 -7.89
N PRO A 68 -6.50 3.20 -7.86
CA PRO A 68 -6.87 3.93 -9.08
C PRO A 68 -5.70 4.62 -9.79
N VAL A 69 -4.58 4.76 -9.08
CA VAL A 69 -3.34 5.39 -9.56
C VAL A 69 -2.16 4.41 -9.53
N GLU A 70 -2.42 3.12 -9.27
CA GLU A 70 -1.40 2.07 -9.21
C GLU A 70 -0.21 2.40 -8.27
N ALA A 71 -0.48 3.12 -7.17
CA ALA A 71 0.53 3.58 -6.20
C ALA A 71 0.98 2.49 -5.21
N ILE A 72 0.42 1.28 -5.31
CA ILE A 72 0.76 0.15 -4.44
C ILE A 72 1.56 -0.85 -5.27
N GLY A 73 2.68 -1.33 -4.73
CA GLY A 73 3.49 -2.36 -5.37
C GLY A 73 3.83 -3.49 -4.39
N ASP A 74 4.18 -4.67 -4.91
CA ASP A 74 4.57 -5.85 -4.12
C ASP A 74 6.00 -6.35 -4.40
N GLY A 75 6.79 -5.55 -5.12
CA GLY A 75 8.21 -5.84 -5.42
C GLY A 75 8.44 -7.01 -6.39
N THR A 76 7.40 -7.47 -7.09
CA THR A 76 7.50 -8.55 -8.10
C THR A 76 7.59 -8.05 -9.54
N ASP A 77 7.46 -6.75 -9.78
CA ASP A 77 7.62 -6.12 -11.10
C ASP A 77 9.05 -5.55 -11.23
N ASP A 78 9.90 -6.25 -11.99
CA ASP A 78 11.18 -5.81 -12.59
C ASP A 78 11.12 -6.08 -14.10
#